data_AF-A0A4R7PYL0-F1
#
_entry.id   AF-A0A4R7PYL0-F1
#
_cell.length_a   1.000
_cell.length_b   1.000
_cell.length_c   1.000
_cell.angle_alpha   90.00
_cell.angle_beta   90.00
_cell.angle_gamma   90.00
#
_symmetry.space_group_name_H-M   'P 1'
#
loop_
_entity.id
_entity.type
_entity.pdbx_description
1 polymer ?
#
loop_
_entity_poly.entity_id
_entity_poly.type
_entity_poly.pdbx_seq_one_letter_code
_entity_poly.pdbx_strand_id
1 'polypeptide(L)'
;MKYVMSLLFVVLLFGCKEVNSNDENKLRKFVEQWNEAHTLLKSPYLAPNYMNVVSYYGKQRTRAQVMQDKKMLFEQFPDYTQSILNDEIEVTEEAGKYLVTFTTHVRYNGIETDYDSYLSVTIKNGDFRILREGVAESGNNLDAPIFPKARENNRIIANKRQLFGDFNGDGLSDYATVISPEVISTETTEGQNNDGVKCKGGCESIIVFSSSDLENITIKGAYKSELENLKDLNRDGADEIGFWDIKPTSKTLYVFNATNGALLTQPIFINTTVHKGLKLIDVFKKSGVNKITVTRSVEQDGKWALKSQIIMLD
;
A
#
# COMPACT_ATOMS: atom_id res chain seq x y z
N MET A 1 -50.76 19.73 60.38
CA MET A 1 -50.41 20.24 59.03
C MET A 1 -49.35 19.34 58.44
N LYS A 2 -49.70 18.69 57.33
CA LYS A 2 -48.86 17.80 56.55
C LYS A 2 -48.00 18.66 55.62
N TYR A 3 -46.67 18.54 55.67
CA TYR A 3 -45.82 18.95 54.56
C TYR A 3 -45.03 17.74 54.10
N VAL A 4 -45.40 17.31 52.89
CA VAL A 4 -44.85 16.22 52.11
C VAL A 4 -43.49 16.68 51.59
N MET A 5 -42.41 16.10 52.14
CA MET A 5 -41.07 16.25 51.59
C MET A 5 -40.95 15.22 50.45
N SER A 6 -41.31 15.66 49.25
CA SER A 6 -41.23 14.87 48.02
C SER A 6 -39.77 14.79 47.59
N LEU A 7 -39.08 13.71 47.98
CA LEU A 7 -37.79 13.34 47.42
C LEU A 7 -38.05 12.77 46.02
N LEU A 8 -37.84 13.60 44.99
CA LEU A 8 -37.86 13.19 43.60
C LEU A 8 -36.63 12.32 43.35
N PHE A 9 -36.79 11.00 43.51
CA PHE A 9 -35.80 10.00 43.13
C PHE A 9 -35.77 9.93 41.59
N VAL A 10 -34.97 10.79 40.96
CA VAL A 10 -34.66 10.70 39.54
C VAL A 10 -33.71 9.52 39.36
N VAL A 11 -34.26 8.32 39.21
CA VAL A 11 -33.51 7.16 38.74
C VAL A 11 -33.21 7.42 37.26
N LEU A 12 -32.01 7.91 36.98
CA LEU A 12 -31.42 7.84 35.65
C LEU A 12 -31.12 6.36 35.34
N LEU A 13 -32.14 5.63 34.91
CA LEU A 13 -31.98 4.37 34.18
C LEU A 13 -31.45 4.69 32.79
N PHE A 14 -30.18 5.07 32.69
CA PHE A 14 -29.42 4.78 31.47
C PHE A 14 -29.16 3.28 31.48
N GLY A 15 -30.18 2.51 31.11
CA GLY A 15 -30.02 1.09 30.85
C GLY A 15 -29.07 0.93 29.68
N CYS A 16 -27.83 0.54 29.95
CA CYS A 16 -27.07 -0.23 28.97
C CYS A 16 -27.94 -1.42 28.62
N LYS A 17 -28.43 -1.44 27.38
CA LYS A 17 -29.25 -2.55 26.91
C LYS A 17 -28.30 -3.74 26.74
N GLU A 18 -28.56 -4.83 27.44
CA GLU A 18 -27.88 -6.10 27.19
C GLU A 18 -28.02 -6.43 25.70
N VAL A 19 -26.88 -6.67 25.05
CA VAL A 19 -26.83 -6.99 23.62
C VAL A 19 -27.57 -8.30 23.39
N ASN A 20 -28.37 -8.38 22.33
CA ASN A 20 -28.97 -9.65 21.94
C ASN A 20 -27.86 -10.65 21.64
N SER A 21 -27.83 -11.79 22.35
CA SER A 21 -26.76 -12.79 22.27
C SER A 21 -26.47 -13.28 20.84
N ASN A 22 -27.48 -13.28 19.95
CA ASN A 22 -27.29 -13.63 18.54
C ASN A 22 -26.50 -12.57 17.76
N ASP A 23 -26.73 -11.29 18.03
CA ASP A 23 -26.03 -10.18 17.37
C ASP A 23 -24.63 -10.03 17.94
N GLU A 24 -24.44 -10.28 19.24
CA GLU A 24 -23.12 -10.34 19.86
C GLU A 24 -22.23 -11.43 19.25
N ASN A 25 -22.75 -12.66 19.10
CA ASN A 25 -21.99 -13.76 18.50
C ASN A 25 -21.58 -13.45 17.04
N LYS A 26 -22.47 -12.84 16.24
CA LYS A 26 -22.12 -12.43 14.87
C LYS A 26 -21.08 -11.32 14.87
N LEU A 27 -21.15 -10.39 15.83
CA LEU A 27 -20.19 -9.31 15.96
C LEU A 27 -18.81 -9.83 16.36
N ARG A 28 -18.72 -10.76 17.33
CA ARG A 28 -17.47 -11.43 17.71
C ARG A 28 -16.81 -12.09 16.51
N LYS A 29 -17.58 -12.87 15.74
CA LYS A 29 -17.11 -13.49 14.51
C LYS A 29 -16.63 -12.48 13.46
N PHE A 30 -17.32 -11.34 13.34
CA PHE A 30 -16.88 -10.26 12.46
C PHE A 30 -15.53 -9.68 12.88
N VAL A 31 -15.31 -9.48 14.19
CA VAL A 31 -14.06 -8.96 14.75
C VAL A 31 -12.92 -9.96 14.57
N GLU A 32 -13.16 -11.25 14.81
CA GLU A 32 -12.19 -12.33 14.56
C GLU A 32 -11.77 -12.37 13.09
N GLN A 33 -12.72 -12.35 12.15
CA GLN A 33 -12.45 -12.34 10.72
C GLN A 33 -11.70 -11.08 10.27
N TRP A 34 -12.06 -9.93 10.83
CA TRP A 34 -11.33 -8.69 10.62
C TRP A 34 -9.88 -8.81 11.13
N ASN A 35 -9.68 -9.39 12.32
CA ASN A 35 -8.37 -9.58 12.91
C ASN A 35 -7.50 -10.52 12.06
N GLU A 36 -8.03 -11.68 11.66
CA GLU A 36 -7.34 -12.65 10.81
C GLU A 36 -6.96 -12.11 9.42
N ALA A 37 -7.67 -11.08 8.95
CA ALA A 37 -7.41 -10.45 7.66
C ALA A 37 -6.23 -9.45 7.69
N HIS A 38 -5.59 -9.22 8.85
CA HIS A 38 -4.41 -8.35 9.00
C HIS A 38 -3.11 -9.03 8.56
N THR A 39 -3.08 -9.38 7.28
CA THR A 39 -1.91 -9.89 6.57
C THR A 39 -1.84 -9.24 5.21
N LEU A 40 -0.67 -9.21 4.58
CA LEU A 40 -0.51 -8.66 3.23
C LEU A 40 -1.49 -9.30 2.23
N LEU A 41 -1.59 -10.63 2.27
CA LEU A 41 -2.44 -11.43 1.36
C LEU A 41 -3.93 -11.17 1.55
N LYS A 42 -4.40 -11.01 2.79
CA LYS A 42 -5.83 -10.84 3.10
C LYS A 42 -6.25 -9.36 3.22
N SER A 43 -5.31 -8.42 3.19
CA SER A 43 -5.57 -6.99 3.28
C SER A 43 -6.65 -6.45 2.33
N PRO A 44 -6.83 -6.96 1.08
CA PRO A 44 -7.92 -6.51 0.22
C PRO A 44 -9.31 -6.81 0.77
N TYR A 45 -9.46 -7.82 1.63
CA TYR A 45 -10.72 -8.20 2.28
C TYR A 45 -11.12 -7.28 3.44
N LEU A 46 -10.22 -6.39 3.88
CA LEU A 46 -10.52 -5.45 4.96
C LEU A 46 -11.40 -4.29 4.47
N ALA A 47 -11.29 -3.86 3.22
CA ALA A 47 -11.96 -2.66 2.71
C ALA A 47 -13.50 -2.67 2.90
N PRO A 48 -14.22 -3.78 2.64
CA PRO A 48 -15.67 -3.86 2.87
C PRO A 48 -16.07 -3.67 4.34
N ASN A 49 -15.20 -3.98 5.29
CA ASN A 49 -15.49 -3.90 6.72
C ASN A 49 -15.56 -2.46 7.24
N TYR A 50 -15.08 -1.47 6.48
CA TYR A 50 -15.03 -0.07 6.92
C TYR A 50 -16.16 0.78 6.35
N MET A 51 -16.60 1.79 7.09
CA MET A 51 -17.41 2.90 6.55
C MET A 51 -16.60 3.74 5.53
N ASN A 52 -17.30 4.58 4.77
CA ASN A 52 -16.63 5.47 3.78
C ASN A 52 -15.67 6.46 4.46
N VAL A 53 -16.01 6.90 5.67
CA VAL A 53 -15.21 7.75 6.54
C VAL A 53 -15.18 7.08 7.92
N VAL A 54 -13.99 7.01 8.50
CA VAL A 54 -13.68 6.26 9.72
C VAL A 54 -12.85 7.15 10.64
N SER A 55 -13.13 7.14 11.94
CA SER A 55 -12.20 7.66 12.94
C SER A 55 -11.11 6.62 13.18
N TYR A 56 -9.99 6.77 12.51
CA TYR A 56 -8.88 5.82 12.49
C TYR A 56 -7.72 6.39 13.30
N TYR A 57 -7.44 5.77 14.45
CA TYR A 57 -6.41 6.20 15.42
C TYR A 57 -6.51 7.69 15.76
N GLY A 58 -7.72 8.14 16.14
CA GLY A 58 -7.99 9.52 16.55
C GLY A 58 -8.15 10.54 15.41
N LYS A 59 -7.96 10.15 14.14
CA LYS A 59 -8.11 11.04 12.98
C LYS A 59 -9.18 10.57 12.00
N GLN A 60 -9.92 11.50 11.41
CA GLN A 60 -10.87 11.16 10.35
C GLN A 60 -10.13 10.80 9.06
N ARG A 61 -10.41 9.62 8.51
CA ARG A 61 -9.80 9.09 7.29
C ARG A 61 -10.87 8.53 6.38
N THR A 62 -10.66 8.63 5.06
CA THR A 62 -11.49 7.91 4.09
C THR A 62 -11.12 6.43 4.09
N ARG A 63 -12.04 5.55 3.67
CA ARG A 63 -11.76 4.12 3.49
C ARG A 63 -10.48 3.88 2.67
N ALA A 64 -10.29 4.62 1.58
CA ALA A 64 -9.11 4.52 0.74
C ALA A 64 -7.81 4.86 1.50
N GLN A 65 -7.83 5.88 2.36
CA GLN A 65 -6.69 6.24 3.20
C GLN A 65 -6.39 5.19 4.26
N VAL A 66 -7.42 4.57 4.86
CA VAL A 66 -7.24 3.46 5.80
C VAL A 66 -6.60 2.27 5.08
N MET A 67 -7.10 1.90 3.90
CA MET A 67 -6.52 0.79 3.11
C MET A 67 -5.09 1.08 2.67
N GLN A 68 -4.79 2.32 2.30
CA GLN A 68 -3.42 2.73 1.97
C GLN A 68 -2.50 2.60 3.18
N ASP A 69 -2.92 3.04 4.38
CA ASP A 69 -2.11 2.89 5.59
C ASP A 69 -1.88 1.43 5.98
N LYS A 70 -2.92 0.59 5.90
CA LYS A 70 -2.78 -0.85 6.16
C LYS A 70 -1.88 -1.52 5.13
N LYS A 71 -2.01 -1.17 3.85
CA LYS A 71 -1.09 -1.64 2.81
C LYS A 71 0.36 -1.28 3.16
N MET A 72 0.63 -0.02 3.53
CA MET A 72 1.96 0.41 3.96
C MET A 72 2.45 -0.33 5.22
N LEU A 73 1.58 -0.60 6.19
CA LEU A 73 1.92 -1.41 7.37
C LEU A 73 2.40 -2.81 6.94
N PHE A 74 1.64 -3.52 6.11
CA PHE A 74 1.97 -4.87 5.70
C PHE A 74 3.17 -4.94 4.73
N GLU A 75 3.41 -3.88 3.96
CA GLU A 75 4.61 -3.75 3.12
C GLU A 75 5.86 -3.45 3.95
N GLN A 76 5.76 -2.61 4.99
CA GLN A 76 6.88 -2.28 5.87
C GLN A 76 7.21 -3.36 6.89
N PHE A 77 6.21 -4.16 7.27
CA PHE A 77 6.33 -5.23 8.27
C PHE A 77 5.67 -6.50 7.72
N PRO A 78 6.34 -7.25 6.82
CA PRO A 78 5.77 -8.44 6.18
C PRO A 78 5.47 -9.58 7.17
N ASP A 79 6.23 -9.65 8.26
CA ASP A 79 6.03 -10.58 9.37
C ASP A 79 4.97 -10.10 10.36
N TYR A 80 4.34 -8.94 10.12
CA TYR A 80 3.27 -8.42 10.94
C TYR A 80 2.15 -9.44 11.07
N THR A 81 1.88 -9.83 12.30
CA THR A 81 0.72 -10.64 12.66
C THR A 81 0.05 -10.04 13.87
N GLN A 82 -1.26 -10.29 13.99
CA GLN A 82 -2.01 -9.92 15.15
C GLN A 82 -3.02 -11.00 15.54
N SER A 83 -3.28 -11.12 16.83
CA SER A 83 -4.26 -12.03 17.42
C SER A 83 -5.00 -11.32 18.55
N ILE A 84 -6.19 -11.81 18.87
CA ILE A 84 -6.93 -11.37 20.04
C ILE A 84 -6.46 -12.21 21.21
N LEU A 85 -5.93 -11.58 22.25
CA LEU A 85 -5.39 -12.29 23.39
C LEU A 85 -6.51 -13.04 24.13
N ASN A 86 -6.31 -14.33 24.38
CA ASN A 86 -7.23 -15.23 25.08
C ASN A 86 -8.65 -15.31 24.48
N ASP A 87 -8.84 -14.89 23.23
CA ASP A 87 -10.17 -14.75 22.59
C ASP A 87 -11.14 -13.85 23.41
N GLU A 88 -10.59 -12.98 24.27
CA GLU A 88 -11.36 -12.09 25.12
C GLU A 88 -11.79 -10.83 24.35
N ILE A 89 -13.09 -10.74 24.10
CA ILE A 89 -13.74 -9.59 23.49
C ILE A 89 -14.87 -9.13 24.42
N GLU A 90 -14.90 -7.84 24.71
CA GLU A 90 -15.98 -7.18 25.42
C GLU A 90 -16.82 -6.36 24.44
N VAL A 91 -18.15 -6.41 24.57
CA VAL A 91 -19.08 -5.71 23.69
C VAL A 91 -20.05 -4.88 24.53
N THR A 92 -20.14 -3.60 24.21
CA THR A 92 -21.14 -2.68 24.77
C THR A 92 -21.96 -2.08 23.65
N GLU A 93 -23.30 -2.10 23.76
CA GLU A 93 -24.17 -1.42 22.79
C GLU A 93 -24.61 -0.06 23.32
N GLU A 94 -24.41 0.98 22.53
CA GLU A 94 -24.88 2.34 22.80
C GLU A 94 -25.48 2.96 21.53
N ALA A 95 -26.77 3.32 21.61
CA ALA A 95 -27.48 4.03 20.54
C ALA A 95 -27.37 3.37 19.14
N GLY A 96 -27.51 2.04 19.06
CA GLY A 96 -27.47 1.28 17.80
C GLY A 96 -26.07 1.14 17.20
N LYS A 97 -25.03 1.34 18.03
CA LYS A 97 -23.63 1.08 17.71
C LYS A 97 -23.07 0.14 18.77
N TYR A 98 -22.09 -0.64 18.37
CA TYR A 98 -21.35 -1.53 19.27
C TYR A 98 -19.96 -0.94 19.49
N LEU A 99 -19.58 -0.78 20.74
CA LEU A 99 -18.20 -0.63 21.14
C LEU A 99 -17.67 -2.02 21.46
N VAL A 100 -16.61 -2.41 20.77
CA VAL A 100 -15.90 -3.67 20.97
C VAL A 100 -14.54 -3.32 21.52
N THR A 101 -14.18 -3.87 22.67
CA THR A 101 -12.87 -3.72 23.32
C THR A 101 -12.20 -5.08 23.48
N PHE A 102 -10.90 -5.15 23.24
CA PHE A 102 -10.11 -6.38 23.29
C PHE A 102 -8.62 -6.04 23.37
N THR A 103 -7.80 -6.98 23.84
CA THR A 103 -6.35 -6.84 23.80
C THR A 103 -5.82 -7.47 22.51
N THR A 104 -5.18 -6.66 21.67
CA THR A 104 -4.51 -7.14 20.46
C THR A 104 -3.07 -7.49 20.80
N HIS A 105 -2.71 -8.75 20.59
CA HIS A 105 -1.33 -9.21 20.63
C HIS A 105 -0.72 -9.11 19.24
N VAL A 106 0.34 -8.32 19.08
CA VAL A 106 1.00 -8.09 17.79
C VAL A 106 2.44 -8.58 17.79
N ARG A 107 2.88 -9.09 16.64
CA ARG A 107 4.27 -9.46 16.38
C ARG A 107 4.76 -8.85 15.06
N TYR A 108 5.93 -8.23 15.06
CA TYR A 108 6.59 -7.67 13.87
C TYR A 108 8.07 -7.40 14.14
N ASN A 109 8.96 -7.61 13.18
CA ASN A 109 10.42 -7.45 13.30
C ASN A 109 11.02 -8.04 14.60
N GLY A 110 10.51 -9.21 15.03
CA GLY A 110 10.92 -9.85 16.30
C GLY A 110 10.46 -9.14 17.58
N ILE A 111 9.68 -8.06 17.49
CA ILE A 111 8.99 -7.40 18.59
C ILE A 111 7.66 -8.10 18.83
N GLU A 112 7.31 -8.29 20.09
CA GLU A 112 6.03 -8.85 20.53
C GLU A 112 5.48 -7.97 21.64
N THR A 113 4.24 -7.51 21.50
CA THR A 113 3.63 -6.56 22.44
C THR A 113 2.10 -6.59 22.37
N ASP A 114 1.47 -6.19 23.47
CA ASP A 114 0.02 -6.15 23.61
C ASP A 114 -0.49 -4.71 23.60
N TYR A 115 -1.66 -4.50 23.00
CA TYR A 115 -2.33 -3.21 22.95
C TYR A 115 -3.83 -3.33 23.24
N ASP A 116 -4.29 -2.58 24.23
CA ASP A 116 -5.73 -2.40 24.47
C ASP A 116 -6.35 -1.68 23.29
N SER A 117 -7.16 -2.40 22.54
CA SER A 117 -7.69 -2.01 21.23
C SER A 117 -9.20 -1.89 21.28
N TYR A 118 -9.74 -1.09 20.37
CA TYR A 118 -11.18 -0.96 20.24
C TYR A 118 -11.64 -0.78 18.80
N LEU A 119 -12.85 -1.29 18.53
CA LEU A 119 -13.63 -1.00 17.34
C LEU A 119 -14.98 -0.42 17.75
N SER A 120 -15.40 0.68 17.10
CA SER A 120 -16.81 1.06 17.10
C SER A 120 -17.43 0.59 15.79
N VAL A 121 -18.48 -0.23 15.89
CA VAL A 121 -19.14 -0.90 14.77
C VAL A 121 -20.60 -0.47 14.69
N THR A 122 -21.13 -0.38 13.48
CA THR A 122 -22.55 -0.14 13.21
C THR A 122 -23.05 -1.10 12.15
N ILE A 123 -24.36 -1.31 12.07
CA ILE A 123 -24.98 -2.11 11.02
C ILE A 123 -25.42 -1.17 9.89
N LYS A 124 -24.96 -1.44 8.67
CA LYS A 124 -25.38 -0.72 7.46
C LYS A 124 -25.74 -1.71 6.37
N ASN A 125 -26.97 -1.63 5.88
CA ASN A 125 -27.53 -2.53 4.87
C ASN A 125 -27.45 -4.02 5.29
N GLY A 126 -27.61 -4.30 6.58
CA GLY A 126 -27.54 -5.67 7.13
C GLY A 126 -26.14 -6.16 7.48
N ASP A 127 -25.08 -5.42 7.14
CA ASP A 127 -23.70 -5.82 7.43
C ASP A 127 -23.06 -4.93 8.50
N PHE A 128 -22.14 -5.52 9.28
CA PHE A 128 -21.28 -4.76 10.18
C PHE A 128 -20.27 -3.89 9.42
N ARG A 129 -20.09 -2.66 9.91
CA ARG A 129 -19.13 -1.69 9.40
C ARG A 129 -18.44 -0.95 10.54
N ILE A 130 -17.13 -0.81 10.42
CA ILE A 130 -16.27 -0.10 11.37
C ILE A 130 -16.41 1.41 11.15
N LEU A 131 -16.81 2.11 12.21
CA LEU A 131 -16.86 3.56 12.34
C LEU A 131 -15.60 4.12 12.99
N ARG A 132 -15.03 3.38 13.95
CA ARG A 132 -13.81 3.77 14.66
C ARG A 132 -12.91 2.57 14.87
N GLU A 133 -11.62 2.78 14.73
CA GLU A 133 -10.56 1.82 15.06
C GLU A 133 -9.46 2.58 15.78
N GLY A 134 -8.95 2.01 16.86
CA GLY A 134 -7.81 2.57 17.57
C GLY A 134 -7.38 1.72 18.74
N VAL A 135 -6.45 2.30 19.51
CA VAL A 135 -5.91 1.77 20.75
C VAL A 135 -6.17 2.76 21.88
N ALA A 136 -6.28 2.28 23.11
CA ALA A 136 -6.48 3.12 24.27
C ALA A 136 -5.28 4.07 24.47
N GLU A 137 -5.57 5.33 24.81
CA GLU A 137 -4.54 6.37 25.01
C GLU A 137 -3.63 6.08 26.21
N SER A 138 -4.09 5.23 27.14
CA SER A 138 -3.31 4.76 28.29
C SER A 138 -2.31 3.65 27.96
N GLY A 139 -2.29 3.15 26.72
CA GLY A 139 -1.41 2.06 26.29
C GLY A 139 0.07 2.46 26.23
N ASN A 140 0.95 1.51 26.50
CA ASN A 140 2.39 1.68 26.32
C ASN A 140 2.75 1.81 24.83
N ASN A 141 3.78 2.59 24.49
CA ASN A 141 4.42 2.60 23.17
C ASN A 141 3.52 2.95 21.96
N LEU A 142 2.65 3.97 22.09
CA LEU A 142 1.80 4.47 20.99
C LEU A 142 2.56 5.17 19.85
N ASP A 143 3.87 5.40 20.03
CA ASP A 143 4.77 5.92 19.00
C ASP A 143 5.46 4.79 18.19
N ALA A 144 5.07 3.52 18.42
CA ALA A 144 5.56 2.38 17.65
C ALA A 144 5.36 2.58 16.13
N PRO A 145 6.29 2.09 15.29
CA PRO A 145 6.26 2.34 13.84
C PRO A 145 5.10 1.63 13.13
N ILE A 146 4.42 0.71 13.82
CA ILE A 146 3.18 0.05 13.37
C ILE A 146 1.93 0.93 13.49
N PHE A 147 2.01 2.09 14.15
CA PHE A 147 0.88 3.02 14.21
C PHE A 147 0.91 4.11 13.13
N PRO A 148 -0.25 4.58 12.67
CA PRO A 148 -0.34 5.58 11.61
C PRO A 148 0.42 6.87 11.93
N LYS A 149 0.41 7.32 13.20
CA LYS A 149 1.08 8.54 13.66
C LYS A 149 2.60 8.50 13.40
N ALA A 150 3.24 7.36 13.65
CA ALA A 150 4.67 7.18 13.38
C ALA A 150 4.97 7.16 11.87
N ARG A 151 4.07 6.58 11.06
CA ARG A 151 4.19 6.54 9.59
C ARG A 151 3.72 7.81 8.88
N GLU A 152 3.04 8.74 9.55
CA GLU A 152 2.61 10.00 8.96
C GLU A 152 3.81 10.86 8.53
N ASN A 153 4.93 10.80 9.25
CA ASN A 153 6.19 11.45 8.84
C ASN A 153 6.85 10.71 7.67
N ASN A 154 6.65 9.39 7.55
CA ASN A 154 7.09 8.61 6.37
C ASN A 154 6.28 8.95 5.12
N ARG A 155 5.12 9.63 5.20
CA ARG A 155 4.45 10.21 4.02
C ARG A 155 5.24 11.38 3.41
N ILE A 156 6.17 11.99 4.15
CA ILE A 156 7.11 12.98 3.60
C ILE A 156 8.33 12.28 2.99
N ILE A 157 8.75 11.12 3.53
CA ILE A 157 9.72 10.22 2.89
C ILE A 157 9.12 9.53 1.66
N ALA A 158 7.79 9.45 1.54
CA ALA A 158 7.10 9.01 0.32
C ALA A 158 7.30 9.92 -0.90
N ASN A 159 8.06 11.03 -0.77
CA ASN A 159 8.67 11.71 -1.92
C ASN A 159 9.89 10.97 -2.51
N LYS A 160 10.41 9.95 -1.82
CA LYS A 160 11.15 8.83 -2.41
C LYS A 160 10.17 7.66 -2.47
N ARG A 161 9.56 7.45 -3.64
CA ARG A 161 8.65 6.33 -3.88
C ARG A 161 9.42 5.02 -3.65
N GLN A 162 9.30 4.47 -2.45
CA GLN A 162 9.78 3.12 -2.14
C GLN A 162 8.85 2.13 -2.84
N LEU A 163 9.42 1.28 -3.68
CA LEU A 163 8.74 0.15 -4.30
C LEU A 163 9.11 -1.10 -3.51
N PHE A 164 8.13 -1.77 -2.90
CA PHE A 164 8.38 -2.98 -2.13
C PHE A 164 8.30 -4.24 -3.02
N GLY A 165 9.10 -5.26 -2.71
CA GLY A 165 9.19 -6.53 -3.44
C GLY A 165 10.22 -7.47 -2.85
N ASP A 166 10.17 -8.76 -3.22
CA ASP A 166 11.19 -9.75 -2.86
C ASP A 166 12.31 -9.73 -3.92
N PHE A 167 13.14 -8.69 -3.91
CA PHE A 167 14.08 -8.44 -5.02
C PHE A 167 15.35 -9.30 -4.98
N ASN A 168 15.69 -9.86 -3.82
CA ASN A 168 16.82 -10.77 -3.65
C ASN A 168 16.40 -12.26 -3.65
N GLY A 169 15.10 -12.56 -3.63
CA GLY A 169 14.56 -13.91 -3.74
C GLY A 169 14.66 -14.74 -2.46
N ASP A 170 14.75 -14.10 -1.29
CA ASP A 170 14.85 -14.79 0.00
C ASP A 170 13.47 -15.06 0.65
N GLY A 171 12.39 -14.61 0.02
CA GLY A 171 11.02 -14.74 0.53
C GLY A 171 10.61 -13.63 1.50
N LEU A 172 11.47 -12.66 1.78
CA LEU A 172 11.21 -11.49 2.61
C LEU A 172 11.02 -10.24 1.73
N SER A 173 10.27 -9.25 2.24
CA SER A 173 10.10 -8.01 1.47
C SER A 173 11.29 -7.08 1.67
N ASP A 174 11.88 -6.69 0.55
CA ASP A 174 12.78 -5.56 0.38
C ASP A 174 12.04 -4.33 -0.14
N TYR A 175 12.77 -3.22 -0.28
CA TYR A 175 12.34 -2.07 -1.06
C TYR A 175 13.42 -1.56 -2.00
N ALA A 176 12.99 -1.01 -3.13
CA ALA A 176 13.79 -0.26 -4.08
C ALA A 176 13.38 1.21 -4.07
N THR A 177 14.33 2.11 -4.30
CA THR A 177 14.09 3.54 -4.51
C THR A 177 14.83 4.01 -5.74
N VAL A 178 14.40 5.14 -6.32
CA VAL A 178 15.18 5.81 -7.36
C VAL A 178 15.77 7.11 -6.83
N ILE A 179 17.07 7.26 -7.02
CA ILE A 179 17.77 8.54 -6.94
C ILE A 179 17.76 9.14 -8.35
N SER A 180 16.94 10.17 -8.55
CA SER A 180 16.90 10.94 -9.80
C SER A 180 17.99 12.02 -9.81
N PRO A 181 18.50 12.41 -10.99
CA PRO A 181 19.50 13.47 -11.09
C PRO A 181 18.88 14.85 -10.81
N GLU A 182 19.71 15.81 -10.40
CA GLU A 182 19.30 17.21 -10.20
C GLU A 182 19.17 17.90 -11.57
N VAL A 183 17.95 18.29 -11.94
CA VAL A 183 17.68 19.02 -13.20
C VAL A 183 17.96 20.51 -13.01
N ILE A 184 18.86 21.08 -13.82
CA ILE A 184 19.27 22.49 -13.75
C ILE A 184 18.43 23.37 -14.68
N SER A 185 18.07 22.89 -15.87
CA SER A 185 17.23 23.64 -16.80
C SER A 185 16.47 22.72 -17.76
N THR A 186 15.31 23.20 -18.19
CA THR A 186 14.54 22.66 -19.31
C THR A 186 14.58 23.68 -20.43
N GLU A 187 15.44 23.51 -21.44
CA GLU A 187 15.44 24.38 -22.61
C GLU A 187 14.26 23.99 -23.52
N THR A 188 13.14 24.71 -23.41
CA THR A 188 12.07 24.68 -24.42
C THR A 188 12.41 25.70 -25.50
N THR A 189 13.15 25.30 -26.54
CA THR A 189 13.20 26.07 -27.78
C THR A 189 12.05 25.63 -28.68
N GLU A 190 11.14 26.55 -28.98
CA GLU A 190 10.12 26.37 -30.02
C GLU A 190 10.82 25.99 -31.34
N GLY A 191 10.54 24.78 -31.84
CA GLY A 191 10.80 24.42 -33.23
C GLY A 191 11.87 23.35 -33.51
N GLN A 192 12.53 22.73 -32.52
CA GLN A 192 13.43 21.58 -32.77
C GLN A 192 13.29 20.48 -31.72
N ASN A 193 13.07 19.25 -32.18
CA ASN A 193 12.92 18.01 -31.39
C ASN A 193 14.25 17.56 -30.76
N ASN A 194 14.83 18.34 -29.85
CA ASN A 194 15.86 17.86 -28.94
C ASN A 194 15.46 18.24 -27.51
N ASP A 195 15.11 17.24 -26.71
CA ASP A 195 14.80 17.34 -25.28
C ASP A 195 16.05 17.85 -24.53
N GLY A 196 16.23 19.17 -24.50
CA GLY A 196 17.36 19.87 -23.88
C GLY A 196 17.25 19.94 -22.36
N VAL A 197 17.04 18.81 -21.69
CA VAL A 197 17.10 18.73 -20.23
C VAL A 197 18.55 18.64 -19.80
N LYS A 198 19.02 19.65 -19.07
CA LYS A 198 20.37 19.67 -18.50
C LYS A 198 20.31 19.26 -17.04
N CYS A 199 21.04 18.21 -16.69
CA CYS A 199 21.20 17.75 -15.31
C CYS A 199 22.59 18.06 -14.77
N LYS A 200 22.69 18.33 -13.48
CA LYS A 200 23.95 18.54 -12.78
C LYS A 200 24.72 17.22 -12.70
N GLY A 201 25.95 17.21 -13.23
CA GLY A 201 26.80 16.02 -13.21
C GLY A 201 26.36 14.89 -14.17
N GLY A 202 25.38 15.12 -15.04
CA GLY A 202 24.83 14.13 -15.96
C GLY A 202 23.40 13.72 -15.60
N CYS A 203 22.60 13.32 -16.60
CA CYS A 203 21.25 12.81 -16.36
C CYS A 203 21.34 11.30 -16.17
N GLU A 204 21.51 10.84 -14.94
CA GLU A 204 21.51 9.42 -14.59
C GLU A 204 20.59 9.18 -13.41
N SER A 205 19.74 8.17 -13.51
CA SER A 205 18.92 7.69 -12.39
C SER A 205 19.50 6.40 -11.84
N ILE A 206 19.49 6.24 -10.52
CA ILE A 206 20.04 5.06 -9.85
C ILE A 206 18.93 4.38 -9.06
N ILE A 207 18.66 3.12 -9.37
CA ILE A 207 17.83 2.25 -8.55
C ILE A 207 18.71 1.76 -7.40
N VAL A 208 18.25 1.96 -6.17
CA VAL A 208 18.93 1.54 -4.95
C VAL A 208 18.02 0.61 -4.16
N PHE A 209 18.54 -0.55 -3.79
CA PHE A 209 17.82 -1.56 -3.01
C PHE A 209 18.12 -1.45 -1.51
N SER A 210 17.20 -1.93 -0.68
CA SER A 210 17.39 -2.04 0.77
C SER A 210 18.31 -3.19 1.15
N SER A 211 18.23 -4.30 0.43
CA SER A 211 19.13 -5.43 0.61
C SER A 211 20.54 -5.04 0.16
N SER A 212 21.51 -5.26 1.05
CA SER A 212 22.92 -5.01 0.79
C SER A 212 23.54 -5.98 -0.23
N ASP A 213 22.84 -7.08 -0.52
CA ASP A 213 23.32 -8.14 -1.41
C ASP A 213 23.00 -7.83 -2.89
N LEU A 214 22.22 -6.77 -3.14
CA LEU A 214 21.85 -6.32 -4.47
C LEU A 214 22.68 -5.11 -4.90
N GLU A 215 23.19 -5.16 -6.14
CA GLU A 215 23.87 -4.03 -6.73
C GLU A 215 22.89 -2.96 -7.21
N ASN A 216 23.31 -1.69 -7.11
CA ASN A 216 22.52 -0.58 -7.64
C ASN A 216 22.51 -0.62 -9.18
N ILE A 217 21.36 -0.32 -9.79
CA ILE A 217 21.21 -0.28 -11.24
C ILE A 217 21.22 1.18 -11.71
N THR A 218 22.17 1.53 -12.59
CA THR A 218 22.28 2.89 -13.17
C THR A 218 21.68 2.96 -14.57
N ILE A 219 20.74 3.90 -14.77
CA ILE A 219 20.11 4.16 -16.06
C ILE A 219 20.55 5.54 -16.56
N LYS A 220 21.28 5.52 -17.67
CA LYS A 220 21.80 6.74 -18.32
C LYS A 220 20.71 7.46 -19.11
N GLY A 221 20.75 8.78 -19.10
CA GLY A 221 19.82 9.66 -19.79
C GLY A 221 18.45 9.83 -19.11
N ALA A 222 18.19 9.11 -18.00
CA ALA A 222 16.92 9.16 -17.29
C ALA A 222 16.95 10.23 -16.19
N TYR A 223 16.00 11.17 -16.26
CA TYR A 223 15.88 12.27 -15.29
C TYR A 223 14.52 12.33 -14.58
N LYS A 224 13.53 11.59 -15.08
CA LYS A 224 12.21 11.45 -14.46
C LYS A 224 11.76 10.00 -14.61
N SER A 225 11.31 9.42 -13.50
CA SER A 225 11.08 7.98 -13.46
C SER A 225 10.00 7.54 -12.51
N GLU A 226 9.58 6.29 -12.69
CA GLU A 226 8.65 5.56 -11.86
C GLU A 226 9.06 4.08 -11.85
N LEU A 227 9.02 3.45 -10.66
CA LEU A 227 9.33 2.04 -10.49
C LEU A 227 8.04 1.20 -10.48
N GLU A 228 8.14 -0.03 -10.98
CA GLU A 228 7.08 -1.04 -10.96
C GLU A 228 7.65 -2.36 -10.45
N ASN A 229 6.95 -3.04 -9.55
CA ASN A 229 7.28 -4.42 -9.19
C ASN A 229 6.54 -5.33 -10.18
N LEU A 230 7.31 -6.03 -11.02
CA LEU A 230 6.78 -6.87 -12.09
C LEU A 230 6.53 -8.31 -11.65
N LYS A 231 6.77 -8.60 -10.37
CA LYS A 231 6.78 -9.92 -9.74
C LYS A 231 7.80 -10.85 -10.37
N ASP A 232 7.96 -12.02 -9.78
CA ASP A 232 8.78 -13.09 -10.35
C ASP A 232 8.28 -13.54 -11.74
N LEU A 233 8.96 -13.13 -12.81
CA LEU A 233 8.67 -13.37 -14.21
C LEU A 233 9.37 -14.62 -14.74
N ASN A 234 10.63 -14.85 -14.35
CA ASN A 234 11.50 -15.92 -14.83
C ASN A 234 11.58 -17.16 -13.89
N ARG A 235 10.92 -17.11 -12.73
CA ARG A 235 10.87 -18.16 -11.71
C ARG A 235 12.19 -18.47 -11.03
N ASP A 236 13.06 -17.47 -10.90
CA ASP A 236 14.30 -17.60 -10.12
C ASP A 236 14.08 -17.36 -8.61
N GLY A 237 12.87 -16.94 -8.21
CA GLY A 237 12.49 -16.67 -6.83
C GLY A 237 12.50 -15.18 -6.48
N ALA A 238 13.19 -14.35 -7.26
CA ALA A 238 13.22 -12.90 -7.07
C ALA A 238 12.16 -12.18 -7.93
N ASP A 239 11.66 -11.05 -7.44
CA ASP A 239 10.79 -10.15 -8.19
C ASP A 239 11.62 -9.33 -9.21
N GLU A 240 11.15 -9.24 -10.46
CA GLU A 240 11.70 -8.28 -11.41
C GLU A 240 11.24 -6.85 -11.18
N ILE A 241 12.12 -5.92 -11.56
CA ILE A 241 11.86 -4.48 -11.42
C ILE A 241 11.71 -3.79 -12.77
N GLY A 242 10.58 -3.11 -12.93
CA GLY A 242 10.30 -2.22 -14.03
C GLY A 242 10.75 -0.80 -13.70
N PHE A 243 11.41 -0.14 -14.65
CA PHE A 243 11.78 1.27 -14.56
C PHE A 243 11.23 2.02 -15.77
N TRP A 244 10.35 2.98 -15.53
CA TRP A 244 9.89 3.91 -16.54
C TRP A 244 10.84 5.10 -16.65
N ASP A 245 11.46 5.31 -17.80
CA ASP A 245 12.07 6.59 -18.19
C ASP A 245 11.00 7.45 -18.89
N ILE A 246 10.69 8.60 -18.29
CA ILE A 246 9.56 9.44 -18.68
C ILE A 246 10.06 10.76 -19.28
N LYS A 247 9.79 10.95 -20.57
CA LYS A 247 10.09 12.18 -21.32
C LYS A 247 8.79 12.89 -21.74
N PRO A 248 8.84 14.13 -22.25
CA PRO A 248 7.63 14.87 -22.63
C PRO A 248 6.81 14.16 -23.72
N THR A 249 7.49 13.54 -24.68
CA THR A 249 6.89 12.93 -25.89
C THR A 249 7.00 11.41 -25.92
N SER A 250 7.64 10.80 -24.91
CA SER A 250 7.82 9.35 -24.86
C SER A 250 7.92 8.79 -23.45
N LYS A 251 7.68 7.49 -23.34
CA LYS A 251 8.00 6.68 -22.17
C LYS A 251 8.76 5.43 -22.62
N THR A 252 9.77 5.03 -21.87
CA THR A 252 10.50 3.79 -22.12
C THR A 252 10.47 2.92 -20.87
N LEU A 253 9.99 1.68 -20.97
CA LEU A 253 10.05 0.71 -19.88
C LEU A 253 11.32 -0.15 -20.01
N TYR A 254 12.14 -0.13 -18.98
CA TYR A 254 13.23 -1.07 -18.76
C TYR A 254 12.74 -2.17 -17.82
N VAL A 255 13.09 -3.42 -18.10
CA VAL A 255 12.71 -4.60 -17.30
C VAL A 255 13.99 -5.29 -16.87
N PHE A 256 14.32 -5.20 -15.59
CA PHE A 256 15.54 -5.74 -15.03
C PHE A 256 15.27 -6.97 -14.17
N ASN A 257 16.19 -7.93 -14.25
CA ASN A 257 16.39 -8.87 -13.16
C ASN A 257 17.10 -8.13 -12.02
N ALA A 258 16.49 -8.11 -10.83
CA ALA A 258 16.99 -7.33 -9.71
C ALA A 258 18.30 -7.90 -9.13
N THR A 259 18.47 -9.23 -9.17
CA THR A 259 19.62 -9.93 -8.57
C THR A 259 20.94 -9.66 -9.29
N ASN A 260 20.90 -9.45 -10.61
CA ASN A 260 22.10 -9.28 -11.44
C ASN A 260 22.11 -7.99 -12.27
N GLY A 261 21.04 -7.19 -12.19
CA GLY A 261 20.92 -5.92 -12.93
C GLY A 261 20.79 -6.05 -14.44
N ALA A 262 20.66 -7.26 -14.99
CA ALA A 262 20.57 -7.49 -16.42
C ALA A 262 19.17 -7.15 -16.95
N LEU A 263 19.13 -6.61 -18.17
CA LEU A 263 17.87 -6.40 -18.89
C LEU A 263 17.33 -7.73 -19.40
N LEU A 264 16.08 -8.05 -19.05
CA LEU A 264 15.38 -9.23 -19.56
C LEU A 264 14.83 -9.05 -20.97
N THR A 265 14.72 -7.80 -21.42
CA THR A 265 14.32 -7.45 -22.78
C THR A 265 14.97 -6.13 -23.17
N GLN A 266 15.08 -5.92 -24.48
CA GLN A 266 15.33 -4.58 -25.02
C GLN A 266 14.31 -3.57 -24.45
N PRO A 267 14.73 -2.32 -24.15
CA PRO A 267 13.84 -1.29 -23.63
C PRO A 267 12.60 -1.07 -24.51
N ILE A 268 11.44 -0.97 -23.87
CA ILE A 268 10.14 -0.92 -24.54
C ILE A 268 9.72 0.55 -24.71
N PHE A 269 10.00 1.10 -25.88
CA PHE A 269 9.71 2.49 -26.22
C PHE A 269 8.25 2.72 -26.62
N ILE A 270 7.62 3.74 -26.06
CA ILE A 270 6.28 4.24 -26.39
C ILE A 270 6.36 5.71 -26.79
N ASN A 271 5.89 6.03 -28.00
CA ASN A 271 5.66 7.40 -28.43
C ASN A 271 4.33 7.90 -27.85
N THR A 272 4.38 8.71 -26.80
CA THR A 272 3.19 9.19 -26.09
C THR A 272 2.51 10.37 -26.78
N THR A 273 3.13 10.96 -27.79
CA THR A 273 2.47 11.95 -28.66
C THR A 273 1.37 11.28 -29.49
N VAL A 274 1.61 10.05 -29.96
CA VAL A 274 0.67 9.27 -30.77
C VAL A 274 -0.18 8.35 -29.91
N HIS A 275 0.42 7.56 -29.02
CA HIS A 275 -0.27 6.55 -28.22
C HIS A 275 -0.44 7.03 -26.78
N LYS A 276 -1.55 7.75 -26.52
CA LYS A 276 -1.87 8.36 -25.22
C LYS A 276 -2.63 7.39 -24.32
N GLY A 277 -2.44 7.55 -23.00
CA GLY A 277 -3.27 6.88 -21.99
C GLY A 277 -3.07 5.38 -21.83
N LEU A 278 -2.00 4.82 -22.41
CA LEU A 278 -1.64 3.41 -22.20
C LEU A 278 -1.30 3.15 -20.73
N LYS A 279 -1.83 2.06 -20.19
CA LYS A 279 -1.49 1.53 -18.86
C LYS A 279 -0.34 0.53 -18.99
N LEU A 280 0.30 0.18 -17.87
CA LEU A 280 1.36 -0.84 -17.85
C LEU A 280 0.91 -2.13 -18.56
N ILE A 281 -0.30 -2.60 -18.28
CA ILE A 281 -0.85 -3.82 -18.89
C ILE A 281 -0.95 -3.73 -20.42
N ASP A 282 -1.09 -2.55 -21.01
CA ASP A 282 -1.16 -2.40 -22.47
C ASP A 282 0.23 -2.54 -23.13
N VAL A 283 1.28 -2.23 -22.36
CA VAL A 283 2.69 -2.22 -22.79
C VAL A 283 3.39 -3.53 -22.45
N PHE A 284 3.05 -4.14 -21.31
CA PHE A 284 3.74 -5.27 -20.73
C PHE A 284 2.75 -6.22 -20.05
N LYS A 285 2.80 -7.51 -20.41
CA LYS A 285 1.99 -8.57 -19.79
C LYS A 285 2.83 -9.82 -19.60
N LYS A 286 2.70 -10.48 -18.44
CA LYS A 286 3.12 -11.88 -18.31
C LYS A 286 2.17 -12.74 -19.16
N SER A 287 2.72 -13.49 -20.11
CA SER A 287 1.96 -14.29 -21.09
C SER A 287 2.17 -15.79 -20.95
N GLY A 288 3.01 -16.22 -20.01
CA GLY A 288 3.20 -17.61 -19.63
C GLY A 288 4.36 -17.79 -18.66
N VAL A 289 4.78 -19.04 -18.48
CA VAL A 289 6.02 -19.38 -17.77
C VAL A 289 7.20 -18.86 -18.58
N ASN A 290 8.02 -18.00 -17.96
CA ASN A 290 9.20 -17.37 -18.55
C ASN A 290 8.88 -16.72 -19.91
N LYS A 291 7.69 -16.12 -19.98
CA LYS A 291 7.15 -15.52 -21.20
C LYS A 291 6.45 -14.21 -20.87
N ILE A 292 6.87 -13.18 -21.58
CA ILE A 292 6.23 -11.87 -21.54
C ILE A 292 5.79 -11.46 -22.93
N THR A 293 4.70 -10.72 -22.99
CA THR A 293 4.28 -9.99 -24.18
C THR A 293 4.61 -8.53 -23.97
N VAL A 294 5.40 -7.97 -24.88
CA VAL A 294 5.75 -6.56 -24.88
C VAL A 294 5.12 -5.89 -26.10
N THR A 295 4.59 -4.69 -25.91
CA THR A 295 4.02 -3.85 -26.96
C THR A 295 4.81 -2.55 -27.04
N ARG A 296 5.34 -2.24 -28.22
CA ARG A 296 6.16 -1.03 -28.45
C ARG A 296 5.66 -0.21 -29.62
N SER A 297 5.96 1.08 -29.59
CA SER A 297 5.78 1.97 -30.74
C SER A 297 6.86 1.71 -31.79
N VAL A 298 6.44 1.50 -33.03
CA VAL A 298 7.31 1.32 -34.19
C VAL A 298 6.86 2.28 -35.28
N GLU A 299 7.81 2.99 -35.88
CA GLU A 299 7.56 3.81 -37.07
C GLU A 299 7.74 2.95 -38.33
N GLN A 300 6.70 2.88 -39.16
CA GLN A 300 6.72 2.21 -40.46
C GLN A 300 6.05 3.13 -41.49
N ASP A 301 6.76 3.43 -42.58
CA ASP A 301 6.27 4.27 -43.68
C ASP A 301 5.74 5.65 -43.21
N GLY A 302 6.44 6.27 -42.25
CA GLY A 302 6.08 7.57 -41.67
C GLY A 302 4.84 7.54 -40.75
N LYS A 303 4.35 6.35 -40.38
CA LYS A 303 3.24 6.17 -39.43
C LYS A 303 3.69 5.39 -38.22
N TRP A 304 3.27 5.86 -37.05
CA TRP A 304 3.47 5.17 -35.78
C TRP A 304 2.39 4.12 -35.55
N ALA A 305 2.81 2.90 -35.24
CA ALA A 305 1.93 1.80 -34.89
C ALA A 305 2.44 1.10 -33.62
N LEU A 306 1.53 0.42 -32.91
CA LEU A 306 1.90 -0.48 -31.82
C LEU A 306 2.14 -1.87 -32.39
N LYS A 307 3.30 -2.46 -32.06
CA LYS A 307 3.60 -3.86 -32.36
C LYS A 307 3.85 -4.63 -31.07
N SER A 308 3.15 -5.74 -30.94
CA SER A 308 3.34 -6.69 -29.85
C SER A 308 4.23 -7.86 -30.29
N GLN A 309 5.06 -8.34 -29.38
CA GLN A 309 5.85 -9.55 -29.57
C GLN A 309 5.92 -10.32 -28.25
N ILE A 310 6.10 -11.63 -28.35
CA ILE A 310 6.37 -12.51 -27.22
C ILE A 310 7.88 -12.66 -27.07
N ILE A 311 8.38 -12.52 -25.84
CA ILE A 311 9.77 -12.71 -25.48
C ILE A 311 9.85 -13.87 -24.50
N MET A 312 10.77 -14.80 -24.78
CA MET A 312 11.18 -15.84 -23.86
C MET A 312 12.19 -15.24 -22.89
N LEU A 313 11.95 -15.41 -21.61
CA LEU A 313 12.88 -15.04 -20.55
C LEU A 313 13.76 -16.24 -20.25
N ASP A 314 15.04 -15.97 -20.01
CA ASP A 314 15.99 -16.97 -19.54
C ASP A 314 15.83 -17.21 -18.03
#